data_AF-A0A418GBX3-F1
#
_entry.id   AF-A0A418GBX3-F1
#
_cell.length_a   1.000
_cell.length_b   1.000
_cell.length_c   1.000
_cell.angle_alpha   90.00
_cell.angle_beta   90.00
_cell.angle_gamma   90.00
#
_symmetry.space_group_name_H-M   'P 1'
#
loop_
_entity.id
_entity.type
_entity.pdbx_description
1 polymer ?
#
loop_
_entity_poly.entity_id
_entity_poly.type
_entity_poly.pdbx_seq_one_letter_code
_entity_poly.pdbx_strand_id
1 'polypeptide(L)'
;FIMSKLAEAGIPTQMERLLSDTECLVKKLDMVPVECVVRNRAAGSLVKRLGIEEGIELNPPLFDLFLKNDAMHDPMVNESYCETFGWVSKENLARMKELTYKANDVLKKLFDDAGLILVDFKLEFGLYKGEVVLGDEFSPDGSRLWDKETLEKMDKDRFRQSLGGLIEAYEAVARRLGVQLD
;
A
#
# COMPACT_ATOMS: atom_id res chain seq x y z
N PHE A 1 9.32 0.93 10.54
CA PHE A 1 9.40 -0.55 10.49
C PHE A 1 9.20 -1.10 9.08
N ILE A 2 8.01 -0.98 8.47
CA ILE A 2 7.70 -1.61 7.16
C ILE A 2 8.66 -1.16 6.04
N MET A 3 8.91 0.15 5.91
CA MET A 3 9.85 0.68 4.91
C MET A 3 11.25 0.05 5.02
N SER A 4 11.71 -0.26 6.23
CA SER A 4 12.98 -0.94 6.45
C SER A 4 12.94 -2.39 5.97
N LYS A 5 11.83 -3.11 6.21
CA LYS A 5 11.64 -4.47 5.70
C LYS A 5 11.59 -4.54 4.17
N LEU A 6 10.96 -3.57 3.53
CA LEU A 6 10.97 -3.45 2.07
C LEU A 6 12.38 -3.14 1.54
N ALA A 7 13.11 -2.24 2.22
CA ALA A 7 14.51 -1.94 1.87
C ALA A 7 15.44 -3.16 2.02
N GLU A 8 15.31 -3.93 3.11
CA GLU A 8 16.03 -5.19 3.34
C GLU A 8 15.75 -6.22 2.23
N ALA A 9 14.53 -6.23 1.68
CA ALA A 9 14.17 -7.06 0.53
C ALA A 9 14.66 -6.50 -0.83
N GLY A 10 15.38 -5.39 -0.84
CA GLY A 10 15.91 -4.76 -2.04
C GLY A 10 14.87 -3.97 -2.84
N ILE A 11 13.90 -3.36 -2.18
CA ILE A 11 13.02 -2.34 -2.76
C ILE A 11 13.58 -0.97 -2.34
N PRO A 12 13.99 -0.10 -3.29
CA PRO A 12 14.50 1.22 -2.93
C PRO A 12 13.43 2.05 -2.23
N THR A 13 13.74 2.63 -1.07
CA THR A 13 12.81 3.48 -0.31
C THR A 13 13.38 4.86 -0.02
N GLN A 14 12.49 5.83 0.18
CA GLN A 14 12.88 7.19 0.56
C GLN A 14 13.42 7.27 1.99
N MET A 15 13.14 6.28 2.84
CA MET A 15 13.49 6.30 4.26
C MET A 15 15.01 6.36 4.47
N GLU A 16 15.46 7.33 5.27
CA GLU A 16 16.85 7.44 5.74
C GLU A 16 16.96 7.00 7.20
N ARG A 17 16.19 7.62 8.09
CA ARG A 17 16.15 7.29 9.53
C ARG A 17 14.95 7.92 10.22
N LEU A 18 14.60 7.43 11.41
CA LEU A 18 13.68 8.11 12.32
C LEU A 18 14.38 9.29 12.99
N LEU A 19 13.62 10.35 13.26
CA LEU A 19 14.06 11.51 14.03
C LEU A 19 13.40 11.53 15.42
N SER A 20 12.16 11.05 15.49
CA SER A 20 11.36 10.86 16.69
C SER A 20 10.28 9.80 16.40
N ASP A 21 9.36 9.57 17.34
CA ASP A 21 8.26 8.61 17.18
C ASP A 21 7.26 9.03 16.09
N THR A 22 7.22 10.33 15.77
CA THR A 22 6.29 10.92 14.79
C THR A 22 6.97 11.55 13.59
N GLU A 23 8.31 11.54 13.51
CA GLU A 23 9.05 12.20 12.44
C GLU A 23 10.13 11.28 11.84
N CYS A 24 10.26 11.33 10.52
CA CYS A 24 11.29 10.62 9.79
C CYS A 24 12.02 11.54 8.81
N LEU A 25 13.30 11.23 8.58
CA LEU A 25 14.10 11.84 7.52
C LEU A 25 13.98 10.99 6.26
N VAL A 26 13.62 11.63 5.15
CA VAL A 26 13.43 10.97 3.85
C VAL A 26 14.16 11.69 2.72
N LYS A 27 14.45 10.94 1.66
CA LYS A 27 14.88 11.50 0.37
C LYS A 27 13.75 12.33 -0.21
N LYS A 28 14.05 13.53 -0.69
CA LYS A 28 13.09 14.33 -1.46
C LYS A 28 12.97 13.72 -2.87
N LEU A 29 11.80 13.15 -3.18
CA LEU A 29 11.51 12.55 -4.47
C LEU A 29 10.74 13.51 -5.38
N ASP A 30 10.94 13.38 -6.69
CA ASP A 30 10.02 13.92 -7.69
C ASP A 30 8.86 12.92 -7.86
N MET A 31 7.75 13.16 -7.15
CA MET A 31 6.64 12.20 -7.05
C MET A 31 5.92 12.01 -8.39
N VAL A 32 5.67 10.75 -8.74
CA VAL A 32 4.82 10.37 -9.86
C VAL A 32 3.35 10.52 -9.41
N PRO A 33 2.47 11.17 -10.18
CA PRO A 33 1.11 11.47 -9.74
C PRO A 33 0.15 10.27 -9.85
N VAL A 34 0.63 9.04 -9.65
CA VAL A 34 -0.23 7.85 -9.63
C VAL A 34 0.08 6.96 -8.44
N GLU A 35 -1.00 6.38 -7.92
CA GLU A 35 -1.01 5.39 -6.88
C GLU A 35 -1.01 3.99 -7.50
N CYS A 36 -0.07 3.15 -7.07
CA CYS A 36 0.03 1.74 -7.46
C CYS A 36 -0.69 0.88 -6.43
N VAL A 37 -1.81 0.26 -6.79
CA VAL A 37 -2.62 -0.53 -5.86
C VAL A 37 -2.58 -2.00 -6.26
N VAL A 38 -2.20 -2.86 -5.32
CA VAL A 38 -2.30 -4.32 -5.48
C VAL A 38 -3.42 -4.88 -4.61
N ARG A 39 -4.19 -5.81 -5.17
CA ARG A 39 -5.30 -6.49 -4.48
C ARG A 39 -5.10 -8.00 -4.49
N ASN A 40 -5.04 -8.59 -3.30
CA ASN A 40 -5.01 -10.03 -3.08
C ASN A 40 -6.41 -10.61 -2.79
N ARG A 41 -7.33 -9.79 -2.29
CA ARG A 41 -8.74 -10.14 -2.09
C ARG A 41 -9.65 -9.03 -2.58
N ALA A 42 -10.86 -9.39 -3.00
CA ALA A 42 -11.87 -8.41 -3.40
C ALA A 42 -12.38 -7.62 -2.19
N ALA A 43 -12.23 -6.30 -2.20
CA ALA A 43 -12.75 -5.41 -1.16
C ALA A 43 -12.99 -4.00 -1.71
N GLY A 44 -13.63 -3.15 -0.91
CA GLY A 44 -13.69 -1.71 -1.14
C GLY A 44 -14.25 -1.32 -2.51
N SER A 45 -13.52 -0.48 -3.25
CA SER A 45 -13.96 0.07 -4.54
C SER A 45 -14.09 -0.99 -5.64
N LEU A 46 -13.33 -2.10 -5.57
CA LEU A 46 -13.45 -3.20 -6.53
C LEU A 46 -14.82 -3.89 -6.43
N VAL A 47 -15.24 -4.23 -5.21
CA VAL A 47 -16.55 -4.84 -4.91
C VAL A 47 -17.68 -3.94 -5.38
N LYS A 48 -17.62 -2.64 -5.04
CA LYS A 48 -18.63 -1.65 -5.46
C LYS A 48 -18.71 -1.51 -6.98
N ARG A 49 -17.57 -1.49 -7.66
CA ARG A 49 -17.48 -1.26 -9.11
C ARG A 49 -17.96 -2.46 -9.92
N LEU A 50 -17.67 -3.69 -9.47
CA LEU A 50 -17.95 -4.92 -10.24
C LEU A 50 -19.14 -5.73 -9.72
N GLY A 51 -19.67 -5.43 -8.54
CA GLY A 51 -20.76 -6.19 -7.92
C GLY A 51 -20.37 -7.62 -7.53
N ILE A 52 -19.07 -7.85 -7.25
CA ILE A 52 -18.54 -9.16 -6.82
C ILE A 52 -18.54 -9.27 -5.29
N GLU A 53 -18.50 -10.49 -4.79
CA GLU A 53 -18.48 -10.76 -3.34
C GLU A 53 -17.18 -10.25 -2.67
N GLU A 54 -17.30 -9.64 -1.49
CA GLU A 54 -16.15 -9.23 -0.66
C GLU A 54 -15.42 -10.47 -0.12
N GLY A 55 -14.10 -10.46 -0.16
CA GLY A 55 -13.25 -11.51 0.39
C GLY A 55 -12.79 -12.58 -0.61
N ILE A 56 -13.32 -12.60 -1.84
CA ILE A 56 -12.86 -13.51 -2.92
C ILE A 56 -11.34 -13.36 -3.08
N GLU A 57 -10.61 -14.47 -3.06
CA GLU A 57 -9.18 -14.50 -3.33
C GLU A 57 -8.90 -14.21 -4.81
N LEU A 58 -7.97 -13.29 -5.06
CA LEU A 58 -7.56 -12.85 -6.38
C LEU A 58 -6.20 -13.48 -6.71
N ASN A 59 -6.23 -14.53 -7.52
CA ASN A 59 -5.04 -15.23 -7.97
C ASN A 59 -5.07 -15.39 -9.51
N PRO A 60 -4.21 -14.67 -10.26
CA PRO A 60 -3.16 -13.75 -9.79
C PRO A 60 -3.73 -12.46 -9.15
N PRO A 61 -2.95 -11.78 -8.28
CA PRO A 61 -3.37 -10.52 -7.68
C PRO A 61 -3.53 -9.40 -8.73
N LEU A 62 -4.54 -8.56 -8.54
CA LEU A 62 -4.82 -7.44 -9.45
C LEU A 62 -3.86 -6.27 -9.17
N PHE A 63 -3.58 -5.49 -10.22
CA PHE A 63 -2.85 -4.23 -10.17
C PHE A 63 -3.70 -3.14 -10.81
N ASP A 64 -4.05 -2.13 -10.01
CA ASP A 64 -4.80 -0.95 -10.43
C ASP A 64 -3.91 0.29 -10.31
N LEU A 65 -4.18 1.29 -11.17
CA LEU A 65 -3.60 2.63 -11.06
C LEU A 65 -4.69 3.64 -10.72
N PHE A 66 -4.39 4.57 -9.82
CA PHE A 66 -5.26 5.71 -9.52
C PHE A 66 -4.47 7.01 -9.69
N LEU A 67 -5.05 7.99 -10.37
CA LEU A 67 -4.45 9.32 -10.49
C LEU A 67 -4.61 10.04 -9.15
N LYS A 68 -3.51 10.53 -8.56
CA LYS A 68 -3.56 11.28 -7.30
C LYS A 68 -4.20 12.65 -7.54
N ASN A 69 -5.47 12.76 -7.20
CA ASN A 69 -6.29 13.96 -7.39
C ASN A 69 -7.48 13.91 -6.41
N ASP A 70 -7.24 14.39 -5.19
CA ASP A 70 -8.22 14.41 -4.10
C ASP A 70 -9.55 15.09 -4.50
N ALA A 71 -9.48 16.15 -5.32
CA ALA A 71 -10.65 16.89 -5.79
C ALA A 71 -11.56 16.05 -6.70
N MET A 72 -11.00 15.02 -7.35
CA MET A 72 -11.70 14.08 -8.21
C MET A 72 -11.81 12.68 -7.60
N HIS A 73 -11.54 12.55 -6.29
CA HIS A 73 -11.59 11.29 -5.56
C HIS A 73 -10.70 10.19 -6.16
N ASP A 74 -9.50 10.56 -6.58
CA ASP A 74 -8.47 9.68 -7.11
C ASP A 74 -8.99 8.72 -8.20
N PRO A 75 -9.30 9.21 -9.40
CA PRO A 75 -9.95 8.40 -10.42
C PRO A 75 -9.04 7.26 -10.87
N MET A 76 -9.63 6.08 -11.08
CA MET A 76 -8.94 4.93 -11.65
C MET A 76 -8.49 5.24 -13.09
N VAL A 77 -7.26 4.92 -13.40
CA VAL A 77 -6.64 5.08 -14.72
C VAL A 77 -5.98 3.76 -15.14
N ASN A 78 -5.52 3.69 -16.38
CA ASN A 78 -4.69 2.59 -16.87
C ASN A 78 -3.34 3.13 -17.38
N GLU A 79 -2.47 2.22 -17.82
CA GLU A 79 -1.12 2.56 -18.28
C GLU A 79 -1.11 3.53 -19.48
N SER A 80 -2.15 3.52 -20.33
CA SER A 80 -2.22 4.43 -21.49
C SER A 80 -2.43 5.89 -21.09
N TYR A 81 -3.05 6.17 -19.94
CA TYR A 81 -3.13 7.54 -19.41
C TYR A 81 -1.73 8.03 -19.02
N CYS A 82 -0.96 7.21 -18.32
CA CYS A 82 0.39 7.56 -17.89
C CYS A 82 1.29 7.87 -19.10
N GLU A 83 1.20 7.05 -20.14
CA GLU A 83 1.94 7.24 -21.40
C GLU A 83 1.47 8.48 -22.16
N THR A 84 0.15 8.66 -22.34
CA THR A 84 -0.44 9.75 -23.12
C THR A 84 -0.18 11.12 -22.49
N PHE A 85 -0.28 11.23 -21.16
CA PHE A 85 -0.10 12.48 -20.43
C PHE A 85 1.35 12.71 -19.97
N GLY A 86 2.25 11.75 -20.22
CA GLY A 86 3.65 11.86 -19.84
C GLY A 86 3.89 11.96 -18.32
N TRP A 87 3.01 11.35 -17.51
CA TRP A 87 3.15 11.37 -16.05
C TRP A 87 4.36 10.59 -15.55
N VAL A 88 4.75 9.55 -16.29
CA VAL A 88 5.92 8.70 -16.01
C VAL A 88 6.35 8.00 -17.30
N SER A 89 7.64 7.73 -17.46
CA SER A 89 8.13 6.96 -18.60
C SER A 89 7.63 5.51 -18.54
N LYS A 90 7.52 4.86 -19.70
CA LYS A 90 7.11 3.45 -19.79
C LYS A 90 8.01 2.52 -18.98
N GLU A 91 9.31 2.78 -18.98
CA GLU A 91 10.30 2.03 -18.21
C GLU A 91 10.07 2.19 -16.70
N ASN A 92 9.90 3.43 -16.23
CA ASN A 92 9.66 3.70 -14.81
C ASN A 92 8.30 3.15 -14.36
N LEU A 93 7.26 3.21 -15.20
CA LEU A 93 5.96 2.62 -14.89
C LEU A 93 6.04 1.09 -14.75
N ALA A 94 6.77 0.43 -15.67
CA ALA A 94 7.02 -1.00 -15.58
C ALA A 94 7.79 -1.35 -14.29
N ARG A 95 8.80 -0.53 -13.94
CA ARG A 95 9.58 -0.70 -12.71
C ARG A 95 8.73 -0.49 -11.45
N MET A 96 7.84 0.50 -11.42
CA MET A 96 6.89 0.72 -10.33
C MET A 96 5.98 -0.50 -10.13
N LYS A 97 5.45 -1.06 -11.22
CA LYS A 97 4.62 -2.27 -11.19
C LYS A 97 5.38 -3.48 -10.66
N GLU A 98 6.60 -3.70 -11.14
CA GLU A 98 7.49 -4.78 -10.66
C GLU A 98 7.76 -4.64 -9.16
N LEU A 99 8.14 -3.43 -8.70
CA LEU A 99 8.40 -3.16 -7.29
C LEU A 99 7.15 -3.31 -6.42
N THR A 100 5.97 -2.97 -6.95
CA THR A 100 4.70 -3.15 -6.23
C THR A 100 4.37 -4.62 -6.02
N TYR A 101 4.57 -5.48 -7.03
CA TYR A 101 4.40 -6.93 -6.87
C TYR A 101 5.46 -7.54 -5.96
N LYS A 102 6.72 -7.10 -6.06
CA LYS A 102 7.77 -7.52 -5.12
C LYS A 102 7.44 -7.13 -3.68
N ALA A 103 6.92 -5.91 -3.46
CA ALA A 103 6.43 -5.48 -2.16
C ALA A 103 5.28 -6.36 -1.68
N ASN A 104 4.34 -6.72 -2.57
CA ASN A 104 3.25 -7.63 -2.24
C ASN A 104 3.75 -8.97 -1.70
N ASP A 105 4.74 -9.59 -2.35
CA ASP A 105 5.28 -10.89 -1.90
C ASP A 105 5.90 -10.79 -0.49
N VAL A 106 6.67 -9.73 -0.23
CA VAL A 106 7.29 -9.47 1.07
C VAL A 106 6.23 -9.22 2.14
N LEU A 107 5.27 -8.34 1.85
CA LEU A 107 4.25 -7.92 2.81
C LEU A 107 3.24 -9.03 3.09
N LYS A 108 2.82 -9.80 2.07
CA LYS A 108 1.94 -10.96 2.26
C LYS A 108 2.56 -11.93 3.25
N LYS A 109 3.83 -12.28 3.07
CA LYS A 109 4.52 -13.18 4.01
C LYS A 109 4.61 -12.55 5.41
N LEU A 110 5.02 -11.29 5.50
CA LEU A 110 5.17 -10.59 6.78
C LEU A 110 3.85 -10.55 7.57
N PHE A 111 2.74 -10.23 6.92
CA PHE A 111 1.44 -10.18 7.55
C PHE A 111 0.89 -11.58 7.84
N ASP A 112 1.12 -12.56 6.97
CA ASP A 112 0.70 -13.94 7.20
C ASP A 112 1.37 -14.55 8.43
N ASP A 113 2.69 -14.34 8.58
CA ASP A 113 3.47 -14.75 9.76
C ASP A 113 2.93 -14.08 11.05
N ALA A 114 2.30 -12.90 10.92
CA ALA A 114 1.68 -12.14 12.02
C ALA A 114 0.19 -12.48 12.24
N GLY A 115 -0.35 -13.51 11.57
CA GLY A 115 -1.76 -13.89 11.69
C GLY A 115 -2.73 -12.88 11.06
N LEU A 116 -2.29 -12.17 10.02
CA LEU A 116 -3.06 -11.15 9.30
C LEU A 116 -3.13 -11.48 7.80
N ILE A 117 -4.24 -11.11 7.18
CA ILE A 117 -4.46 -11.19 5.74
C ILE A 117 -4.22 -9.81 5.15
N LEU A 118 -3.24 -9.69 4.25
CA LEU A 118 -3.05 -8.49 3.43
C LEU A 118 -4.04 -8.50 2.25
N VAL A 119 -5.14 -7.78 2.40
CA VAL A 119 -6.25 -7.75 1.43
C VAL A 119 -5.91 -6.94 0.21
N ASP A 120 -5.53 -5.68 0.41
CA ASP A 120 -4.99 -4.78 -0.61
C ASP A 120 -4.12 -3.71 0.04
N PHE A 121 -3.31 -3.01 -0.76
CA PHE A 121 -2.54 -1.85 -0.32
C PHE A 121 -2.20 -0.94 -1.49
N LYS A 122 -1.86 0.29 -1.15
CA LYS A 122 -1.38 1.33 -2.07
C LYS A 122 0.10 1.60 -1.82
N LEU A 123 0.86 1.83 -2.90
CA LEU A 123 2.17 2.46 -2.86
C LEU A 123 2.21 3.69 -3.77
N GLU A 124 3.02 4.67 -3.39
CA GLU A 124 3.36 5.81 -4.24
C GLU A 124 4.86 5.82 -4.50
N PHE A 125 5.25 6.16 -5.72
CA PHE A 125 6.65 6.21 -6.13
C PHE A 125 7.01 7.60 -6.60
N GLY A 126 8.29 7.93 -6.46
CA GLY A 126 8.88 9.10 -7.07
C GLY A 126 10.25 8.77 -7.65
N LEU A 127 10.82 9.73 -8.35
CA LEU A 127 12.17 9.63 -8.89
C LEU A 127 13.17 10.28 -7.93
N TYR A 128 14.28 9.58 -7.69
CA TYR A 128 15.45 10.14 -7.03
C TYR A 128 16.67 9.89 -7.89
N LYS A 129 17.25 10.97 -8.43
CA LYS A 129 18.37 10.89 -9.37
C LYS A 129 18.07 10.01 -10.59
N GLY A 130 16.81 10.03 -11.06
CA GLY A 130 16.34 9.25 -12.20
C GLY A 130 15.83 7.85 -11.87
N GLU A 131 16.08 7.33 -10.67
CA GLU A 131 15.70 5.99 -10.26
C GLU A 131 14.34 5.96 -9.55
N VAL A 132 13.55 4.90 -9.80
CA VAL A 132 12.26 4.68 -9.12
C VAL A 132 12.51 4.29 -7.66
N VAL A 133 11.96 5.10 -6.75
CA VAL A 133 12.06 4.92 -5.29
C VAL A 133 10.67 4.93 -4.68
N LEU A 134 10.41 3.97 -3.78
CA LEU A 134 9.19 3.94 -2.98
C LEU A 134 9.16 5.16 -2.04
N GLY A 135 8.17 6.01 -2.25
CA GLY A 135 7.91 7.21 -1.48
C GLY A 135 6.82 7.01 -0.43
N ASP A 136 6.20 8.13 -0.03
CA ASP A 136 5.08 8.20 0.90
C ASP A 136 5.24 7.31 2.15
N GLU A 137 4.19 6.63 2.59
CA GLU A 137 4.18 5.75 3.75
C GLU A 137 3.64 4.35 3.41
N PHE A 138 3.86 3.42 4.34
CA PHE A 138 3.08 2.19 4.42
C PHE A 138 2.55 2.05 5.83
N SER A 139 1.23 2.08 5.97
CA SER A 139 0.51 2.06 7.24
C SER A 139 -0.83 1.30 7.09
N PRO A 140 -1.52 0.98 8.20
CA PRO A 140 -2.91 0.52 8.15
C PRO A 140 -3.91 1.54 7.57
N ASP A 141 -3.46 2.77 7.29
CA ASP A 141 -4.24 3.81 6.62
C ASP A 141 -4.25 3.61 5.09
N GLY A 142 -3.11 3.20 4.54
CA GLY A 142 -2.87 2.89 3.12
C GLY A 142 -2.99 1.40 2.75
N SER A 143 -3.44 0.55 3.67
CA SER A 143 -3.62 -0.90 3.45
C SER A 143 -4.92 -1.41 4.06
N ARG A 144 -5.38 -2.57 3.58
CA ARG A 144 -6.43 -3.37 4.22
C ARG A 144 -5.83 -4.63 4.82
N LEU A 145 -6.08 -4.81 6.11
CA LEU A 145 -5.56 -5.89 6.92
C LEU A 145 -6.73 -6.54 7.63
N TRP A 146 -6.93 -7.83 7.44
CA TRP A 146 -7.93 -8.58 8.21
C TRP A 146 -7.26 -9.56 9.15
N ASP A 147 -7.88 -9.81 10.30
CA ASP A 147 -7.49 -10.92 11.16
C ASP A 147 -7.70 -12.26 10.42
N LYS A 148 -6.72 -13.16 10.49
CA LYS A 148 -6.73 -14.40 9.70
C LYS A 148 -7.75 -15.43 10.19
N GLU A 149 -8.12 -15.39 11.48
CA GLU A 149 -9.06 -16.35 12.07
C GLU A 149 -10.50 -15.84 12.00
N THR A 150 -10.70 -14.56 12.33
CA THR A 150 -12.02 -13.96 12.50
C THR A 150 -12.49 -13.15 11.29
N LEU A 151 -11.58 -12.83 10.36
CA LEU A 151 -11.80 -11.90 9.24
C LEU A 151 -12.20 -10.48 9.68
N GLU A 152 -11.97 -10.14 10.95
CA GLU A 152 -12.20 -8.78 11.44
C GLU A 152 -11.26 -7.78 10.75
N LYS A 153 -11.81 -6.62 10.39
CA LYS A 153 -11.05 -5.53 9.78
C LYS A 153 -10.13 -4.90 10.82
N MET A 154 -8.83 -4.83 10.52
CA MET A 154 -7.75 -4.34 11.38
C MET A 154 -7.13 -3.03 10.85
N ASP A 155 -7.87 -2.33 9.99
CA ASP A 155 -7.39 -1.20 9.20
C ASP A 155 -8.38 -0.02 9.22
N LYS A 156 -8.13 1.02 8.41
CA LYS A 156 -8.95 2.23 8.34
C LYS A 156 -10.41 1.98 7.96
N ASP A 157 -10.78 0.84 7.39
CA ASP A 157 -12.18 0.49 7.13
C ASP A 157 -13.01 0.43 8.44
N ARG A 158 -12.39 0.21 9.61
CA ARG A 158 -13.09 0.34 10.90
C ARG A 158 -13.66 1.74 11.11
N PHE A 159 -12.91 2.78 10.71
CA PHE A 159 -13.39 4.15 10.71
C PHE A 159 -14.39 4.40 9.59
N ARG A 160 -14.07 3.99 8.34
CA ARG A 160 -14.93 4.22 7.17
C ARG A 160 -16.31 3.59 7.31
N GLN A 161 -16.42 2.50 8.08
CA GLN A 161 -17.67 1.73 8.30
C GLN A 161 -18.24 1.90 9.71
N SER A 162 -17.70 2.82 10.53
CA SER A 162 -18.19 3.09 11.90
C SER A 162 -18.22 1.85 12.82
N LEU A 163 -17.21 0.97 12.71
CA LEU A 163 -17.10 -0.27 13.50
C LEU A 163 -16.50 -0.06 14.91
N GLY A 164 -15.98 1.15 15.20
CA GLY A 164 -15.25 1.46 16.44
C GLY A 164 -13.91 0.72 16.53
N GLY A 165 -13.15 0.95 17.60
CA GLY A 165 -11.94 0.17 17.90
C GLY A 165 -10.74 0.40 16.95
N LEU A 166 -10.64 1.58 16.31
CA LEU A 166 -9.59 1.84 15.31
C LEU A 166 -8.19 1.80 15.93
N ILE A 167 -8.01 2.46 17.07
CA ILE A 167 -6.71 2.55 17.75
C ILE A 167 -6.29 1.17 18.24
N GLU A 168 -7.22 0.44 18.85
CA GLU A 168 -6.99 -0.92 19.36
C GLU A 168 -6.60 -1.89 18.25
N ALA A 169 -7.20 -1.75 17.06
CA ALA A 169 -6.81 -2.51 15.88
C ALA A 169 -5.39 -2.17 15.42
N TYR A 170 -5.02 -0.89 15.40
CA TYR A 170 -3.69 -0.44 14.97
C TYR A 170 -2.61 -0.90 15.95
N GLU A 171 -2.88 -0.79 17.25
CA GLU A 171 -2.00 -1.32 18.28
C GLU A 171 -1.86 -2.85 18.19
N ALA A 172 -2.95 -3.56 17.91
CA ALA A 172 -2.91 -5.01 17.73
C ALA A 172 -2.05 -5.40 16.52
N VAL A 173 -2.15 -4.67 15.40
CA VAL A 173 -1.28 -4.86 14.24
C VAL A 173 0.18 -4.61 14.62
N ALA A 174 0.48 -3.50 15.30
CA ALA A 174 1.83 -3.17 15.75
C ALA A 174 2.42 -4.26 16.65
N ARG A 175 1.67 -4.71 17.67
CA ARG A 175 2.08 -5.79 18.58
C ARG A 175 2.36 -7.11 17.84
N ARG A 176 1.50 -7.50 16.89
CA ARG A 176 1.69 -8.72 16.08
C ARG A 176 2.91 -8.65 15.16
N LEU A 177 3.25 -7.45 14.68
CA LEU A 177 4.47 -7.18 13.91
C LEU A 177 5.73 -7.05 14.79
N GLY A 178 5.60 -7.09 16.11
CA GLY A 178 6.71 -6.87 17.05
C GLY A 178 7.19 -5.43 17.11
N VAL A 179 6.36 -4.46 16.71
CA VAL A 179 6.64 -3.04 16.83
C VAL A 179 6.26 -2.58 18.24
N GLN A 180 7.22 -2.00 18.96
CA GLN A 180 6.97 -1.37 20.26
C GLN A 180 6.28 -0.04 20.03
N LEU A 181 5.16 0.16 20.75
CA LEU A 181 4.47 1.43 20.85
C LEU A 181 4.74 1.94 22.26
N ASP A 182 5.21 3.18 22.37
CA ASP A 182 5.48 3.86 23.64
C ASP A 182 4.21 4.48 24.23
#